data_AF-A0A952NXF4-F1
#
_entry.id   AF-A0A952NXF4-F1
#
_cell.length_a   1.000
_cell.length_b   1.000
_cell.length_c   1.000
_cell.angle_alpha   90.00
_cell.angle_beta   90.00
_cell.angle_gamma   90.00
#
_symmetry.space_group_name_H-M   'P 1'
#
loop_
_entity.id
_entity.type
_entity.pdbx_description
1 polymer ?
#
loop_
_entity_poly.entity_id
_entity_poly.type
_entity_poly.pdbx_seq_one_letter_code
_entity_poly.pdbx_strand_id
1 'polypeptide(L)' 'MSKVRGIRFNAKEDALVEEFLASNPLIDFTTLAKISILEFIKKPQINLHAVGKQTKKAGRNVRPVG' A
#
# COMPACT_ATOMS: atom_id res chain seq x y z
N MET A 1 21.85 -2.91 22.50
CA MET A 1 20.44 -3.20 22.84
C MET A 1 19.63 -3.30 21.56
N SER A 2 18.91 -4.39 21.34
CA SER A 2 17.92 -4.47 20.26
C SER A 2 16.65 -3.72 20.67
N LYS A 3 16.10 -2.89 19.78
CA LYS A 3 14.79 -2.23 19.97
C LYS A 3 13.78 -2.93 19.06
N VAL A 4 12.71 -3.46 19.64
CA VAL A 4 11.60 -4.07 18.89
C VAL A 4 10.51 -3.03 18.67
N ARG A 5 9.99 -2.96 17.44
CA ARG A 5 8.82 -2.14 17.08
C ARG A 5 7.76 -3.08 16.49
N GLY A 6 6.53 -2.96 16.96
CA GLY A 6 5.39 -3.73 16.45
C GLY A 6 4.55 -2.92 15.46
N ILE A 7 3.99 -3.59 14.47
CA ILE A 7 3.03 -3.04 13.50
C ILE A 7 1.78 -3.90 13.57
N ARG A 8 0.59 -3.27 13.53
CA ARG A 8 -0.68 -3.99 13.48
C ARG A 8 -1.21 -3.93 12.06
N PHE A 9 -1.59 -5.09 11.53
CA PHE A 9 -2.27 -5.22 10.26
C PHE A 9 -3.74 -5.54 10.49
N ASN A 10 -4.61 -5.03 9.61
CA ASN A 10 -5.95 -5.56 9.48
C ASN A 10 -5.94 -6.83 8.60
N ALA A 11 -7.05 -7.58 8.60
CA ALA A 11 -7.13 -8.85 7.86
C ALA A 11 -6.87 -8.73 6.35
N LYS A 12 -7.18 -7.58 5.74
CA LYS A 12 -6.94 -7.37 4.30
C LYS A 12 -5.47 -7.09 4.01
N GLU A 13 -4.82 -6.30 4.84
CA GLU A 13 -3.39 -6.01 4.73
C GLU A 13 -2.57 -7.28 4.97
N ASP A 14 -2.95 -8.07 5.98
CA ASP A 14 -2.29 -9.35 6.30
C ASP A 14 -2.37 -10.34 5.13
N ALA A 15 -3.56 -10.48 4.52
CA ALA A 15 -3.74 -11.33 3.35
C ALA A 15 -2.84 -10.93 2.16
N LEU A 16 -2.64 -9.62 1.93
CA LEU A 16 -1.75 -9.14 0.86
C LEU A 16 -0.28 -9.46 1.15
N VAL A 17 0.13 -9.36 2.42
CA VAL A 17 1.49 -9.72 2.85
C VAL A 17 1.70 -11.22 2.64
N GLU A 18 0.77 -12.05 3.09
CA GLU A 18 0.85 -13.51 2.93
C GLU A 18 0.86 -13.94 1.46
N GLU A 19 0.03 -13.33 0.60
CA GLU A 19 0.02 -13.60 -0.85
C GLU A 19 1.37 -13.27 -1.51
N PHE A 20 1.98 -12.15 -1.12
CA PHE A 20 3.29 -11.76 -1.59
C PHE A 20 4.38 -12.75 -1.13
N LEU A 21 4.37 -13.15 0.14
CA LEU A 21 5.35 -14.08 0.70
C LEU A 21 5.21 -15.48 0.10
N ALA A 22 3.98 -15.97 -0.11
CA ALA A 22 3.72 -17.24 -0.76
C ALA A 22 4.28 -17.31 -2.19
N SER A 23 4.27 -16.17 -2.90
CA SER A 23 4.82 -16.06 -4.25
C SER A 23 6.34 -15.90 -4.28
N ASN A 24 6.98 -15.61 -3.14
CA ASN A 24 8.41 -15.33 -3.03
C ASN A 24 9.08 -16.11 -1.88
N PRO A 25 9.30 -17.43 -2.04
CA PRO A 25 9.72 -18.32 -0.94
C PRO A 25 11.09 -18.00 -0.31
N LEU A 26 11.90 -17.18 -0.98
CA LEU A 26 13.23 -16.78 -0.51
C LEU A 26 13.21 -15.57 0.44
N ILE A 27 12.05 -14.95 0.63
CA ILE A 27 11.89 -13.73 1.43
C ILE A 27 10.92 -14.02 2.57
N ASP A 28 11.36 -13.76 3.81
CA ASP A 28 10.48 -13.76 4.97
C ASP A 28 9.98 -12.34 5.30
N PHE A 29 8.95 -12.25 6.15
CA PHE A 29 8.40 -10.96 6.57
C PHE A 29 9.46 -10.03 7.18
N THR A 30 10.40 -10.58 7.96
CA THR A 30 11.46 -9.81 8.60
C THR A 30 12.38 -9.16 7.57
N THR A 31 12.78 -9.90 6.53
CA THR A 31 13.63 -9.40 5.45
C THR A 31 12.89 -8.38 4.63
N LEU A 32 11.63 -8.64 4.27
CA LEU A 32 10.77 -7.68 3.57
C LEU A 32 10.68 -6.36 4.33
N ALA A 33 10.31 -6.40 5.61
CA ALA A 33 10.17 -5.22 6.45
C ALA A 33 11.48 -4.43 6.57
N LYS A 34 12.63 -5.11 6.75
CA LYS A 34 13.95 -4.45 6.81
C LYS A 34 14.28 -3.73 5.51
N ILE A 35 14.11 -4.40 4.37
CA ILE A 35 14.41 -3.82 3.05
C ILE A 35 13.51 -2.62 2.80
N SER A 36 12.20 -2.76 3.03
CA SER A 36 11.23 -1.67 2.83
C SER A 36 11.56 -0.44 3.67
N ILE A 37 11.89 -0.62 4.96
CA ILE A 37 12.24 0.50 5.83
C ILE A 37 13.56 1.16 5.38
N LEU A 38 14.57 0.36 5.03
CA LEU A 38 15.87 0.90 4.58
C LEU A 38 15.76 1.65 3.26
N GLU A 39 15.05 1.11 2.29
CA GLU A 39 14.83 1.77 1.00
C GLU A 39 13.98 3.03 1.17
N PHE A 40 12.95 3.00 2.03
CA PHE A 40 12.18 4.19 2.37
C PHE A 40 13.05 5.29 3.00
N ILE A 41 13.96 4.94 3.93
CA ILE A 41 14.89 5.91 4.54
C ILE A 41 15.82 6.52 3.49
N LYS A 42 16.34 5.72 2.55
CA LYS A 42 17.23 6.20 1.49
C LYS A 42 16.52 7.09 0.47
N LYS A 43 15.29 6.74 0.12
CA LYS A 43 14.47 7.42 -0.88
C LYS A 43 13.04 7.52 -0.36
N PRO A 44 12.71 8.59 0.40
CA PRO A 44 11.41 8.73 1.04
C PRO A 44 10.37 9.17 0.01
N GLN A 45 10.01 8.28 -0.91
CA GLN A 45 8.90 8.45 -1.83
C GLN A 45 7.80 7.46 -1.47
N ILE A 46 6.73 7.97 -0.86
CA ILE A 46 5.49 7.21 -0.68
C ILE A 46 4.57 7.58 -1.83
N ASN A 47 4.50 6.74 -2.85
CA ASN A 47 3.48 6.85 -3.87
C ASN A 47 2.18 6.27 -3.31
N LEU A 48 1.38 7.15 -2.68
CA LEU A 48 0.04 6.80 -2.21
C LEU A 48 -0.88 6.61 -3.41
N HIS A 49 -1.16 5.36 -3.77
CA HIS A 49 -2.21 5.04 -4.73
C HIS A 49 -3.52 4.80 -3.97
N ALA A 50 -4.54 5.62 -4.27
CA ALA A 50 -5.85 5.47 -3.67
C ALA A 50 -6.45 4.11 -4.05
N VAL A 51 -6.70 3.25 -3.05
CA VAL A 51 -7.31 1.94 -3.26
C VAL A 51 -8.85 2.09 -3.29
N GLY A 52 -9.36 2.65 -4.40
CA GLY A 52 -10.79 2.72 -4.81
C GLY A 52 -11.55 3.98 -4.36
N LYS A 53 -12.50 4.57 -5.11
CA LYS A 53 -13.12 4.31 -6.42
C LYS A 53 -13.10 5.61 -7.24
N GLN A 54 -12.82 5.53 -8.54
CA GLN A 54 -13.27 6.55 -9.49
C GLN A 54 -14.80 6.64 -9.41
N THR A 55 -15.35 7.66 -8.74
CA THR A 55 -16.70 8.09 -9.02
C THR A 55 -16.69 8.74 -10.39
N LYS A 56 -17.36 8.08 -11.34
CA LYS A 56 -17.58 8.44 -12.73
C LYS A 56 -17.71 9.96 -12.93
N LYS A 57 -17.08 10.47 -14.00
CA LYS A 57 -17.39 11.77 -14.60
C LYS A 57 -18.91 11.94 -14.67
N ALA A 58 -19.46 12.91 -13.92
CA ALA A 58 -20.81 13.39 -14.18
C ALA A 58 -20.73 14.19 -15.49
N GLY A 59 -21.36 13.64 -16.52
CA GLY A 59 -21.48 14.26 -17.82
C GLY A 59 -22.15 15.64 -17.74
N ARG A 60 -21.63 16.53 -18.57
CA ARG A 60 -22.15 17.82 -18.96
C ARG A 60 -23.63 17.70 -19.39
N ASN A 61 -24.52 18.47 -18.75
CA ASN A 61 -25.79 18.88 -19.36
C ASN A 61 -25.99 20.37 -19.04
N VAL A 62 -25.42 21.21 -19.90
CA VAL A 62 -25.75 22.63 -19.98
C VAL A 62 -27.11 22.71 -20.67
N ARG A 63 -28.16 23.13 -19.96
CA ARG A 63 -29.41 23.57 -20.59
C ARG A 63 -29.29 25.08 -20.81
N PRO A 64 -29.52 25.62 -22.02
CA PRO A 64 -29.77 27.04 -22.17
C PRO A 64 -31.17 27.31 -21.60
N VAL A 65 -31.28 28.25 -20.66
CA VAL A 65 -32.55 28.90 -20.36
C VAL A 65 -32.73 29.98 -21.42
N GLY A 66 -33.81 29.85 -22.20
CA GLY A 66 -34.25 30.87 -23.15
C GLY A 66 -34.89 32.07 -22.46
#